data_AF-A0A1H0NNN4-F1
#
_entry.id   AF-A0A1H0NNN4-F1
#
_cell.length_a   1.000
_cell.length_b   1.000
_cell.length_c   1.000
_cell.angle_alpha   90.00
_cell.angle_beta   90.00
_cell.angle_gamma   90.00
#
_symmetry.space_group_name_H-M   'P 1'
#
loop_
_entity.id
_entity.type
_entity.pdbx_description
1 polymer ?
#
loop_
_entity_poly.entity_id
_entity_poly.type
_entity_poly.pdbx_seq_one_letter_code
_entity_poly.pdbx_strand_id
1 'polypeptide(L)'
;MKIKRFFFDCIVLLGYRIFEGEAMKKIAPREVLPDDEMSWQDVEPNFRNWICAACAINRETGGADIKEFGGDPKGALLKRQTTQYMFASDWEIFSRQDLIMTIQDMMESVTPEYPKVAKVWQYLRIIQNAGFGYVAEYLTLKEALNCALAAGQKLQEVVGSWEELAGQYLEACATYMGKDETLTQRKEAYQRLLASEENPYELVPFDLQLKKCW
;
A
#
# COMPACT_ATOMS: atom_id res chain seq x y z
N MET A 1 7.67 21.60 2.88
CA MET A 1 6.67 20.82 2.14
C MET A 1 5.51 20.54 3.09
N LYS A 2 4.35 21.21 2.91
CA LYS A 2 3.19 21.02 3.79
C LYS A 2 2.57 19.66 3.46
N ILE A 3 2.79 18.67 4.32
CA ILE A 3 2.10 17.37 4.26
C ILE A 3 0.61 17.68 4.49
N LYS A 4 -0.19 17.68 3.42
CA LYS A 4 -1.65 17.76 3.52
C LYS A 4 -2.10 16.57 4.37
N ARG A 5 -2.77 16.84 5.50
CA ARG A 5 -3.49 15.85 6.32
C ARG A 5 -4.44 15.07 5.42
N PHE A 6 -4.24 13.76 5.30
CA PHE A 6 -5.09 12.93 4.46
C PHE A 6 -6.07 12.10 5.29
N PHE A 7 -7.35 12.41 5.12
CA PHE A 7 -8.50 11.65 5.57
C PHE A 7 -8.64 10.41 4.69
N PHE A 8 -8.64 9.22 5.27
CA PHE A 8 -8.86 7.95 4.56
C PHE A 8 -10.26 7.39 4.87
N ASP A 9 -11.26 8.27 4.97
CA ASP A 9 -12.63 7.87 5.27
C ASP A 9 -13.52 8.09 4.05
N CYS A 10 -14.20 7.00 3.66
CA CYS A 10 -15.39 6.96 2.79
C CYS A 10 -15.19 7.01 1.26
N ILE A 11 -14.48 6.04 0.66
CA ILE A 11 -14.68 5.66 -0.76
C ILE A 11 -15.37 4.29 -0.88
N VAL A 12 -16.37 4.00 -0.04
CA VAL A 12 -17.20 2.78 -0.19
C VAL A 12 -18.70 3.05 -0.23
N LEU A 13 -19.18 4.25 0.11
CA LEU A 13 -20.62 4.51 0.20
C LEU A 13 -21.04 5.72 -0.63
N LEU A 14 -21.19 5.51 -1.94
CA LEU A 14 -22.23 6.05 -2.83
C LEU A 14 -21.72 6.06 -4.27
N GLY A 15 -21.93 4.92 -4.94
CA GLY A 15 -21.76 4.79 -6.37
C GLY A 15 -22.63 5.79 -7.15
N TYR A 16 -22.16 6.10 -8.36
CA TYR A 16 -22.86 6.74 -9.48
C TYR A 16 -22.92 8.27 -9.61
N ARG A 17 -22.21 9.08 -8.81
CA ARG A 17 -22.20 10.54 -9.05
C ARG A 17 -20.87 11.31 -9.03
N ILE A 18 -19.71 10.66 -8.98
CA ILE A 18 -18.42 11.38 -8.86
C ILE A 18 -17.36 10.78 -9.78
N PHE A 19 -17.44 11.05 -11.08
CA PHE A 19 -16.28 10.93 -11.99
C PHE A 19 -16.12 12.21 -12.85
N GLU A 20 -16.58 13.35 -12.35
CA GLU A 20 -16.48 14.68 -13.01
C GLU A 20 -15.62 15.67 -12.19
N GLY A 21 -14.71 15.18 -11.35
CA GLY A 21 -13.80 16.03 -10.58
C GLY A 21 -12.68 16.63 -11.44
N GLU A 22 -12.20 17.83 -11.09
CA GLU A 22 -11.03 18.45 -11.76
C GLU A 22 -9.79 17.56 -11.77
N ALA A 23 -9.62 16.72 -10.75
CA ALA A 23 -8.52 15.75 -10.65
C ALA A 23 -8.53 14.75 -11.82
N MET A 24 -9.70 14.25 -12.24
CA MET A 24 -9.83 13.31 -13.35
C MET A 24 -9.36 13.91 -14.68
N LYS A 25 -9.57 15.22 -14.87
CA LYS A 25 -9.15 15.93 -16.09
C LYS A 25 -7.63 16.06 -16.22
N LYS A 26 -6.89 15.88 -15.13
CA LYS A 26 -5.43 15.97 -15.07
C LYS A 26 -4.75 14.62 -15.24
N ILE A 27 -5.46 13.51 -15.04
CA ILE A 27 -4.92 12.15 -15.20
C ILE A 27 -4.44 11.99 -16.64
N ALA A 28 -3.19 11.59 -16.81
CA ALA A 28 -2.59 11.38 -18.10
C ALA A 28 -3.30 10.24 -18.87
N PRO A 29 -3.30 10.27 -20.21
CA PRO A 29 -3.77 9.15 -21.01
C PRO A 29 -3.05 7.85 -20.62
N ARG A 30 -3.73 6.72 -20.82
CA ARG A 30 -3.15 5.40 -20.52
C ARG A 30 -1.83 5.21 -21.27
N GLU A 31 -0.77 4.99 -20.52
CA GLU A 31 0.54 4.62 -21.06
C GLU A 31 0.58 3.12 -21.37
N VAL A 32 1.31 2.75 -22.43
CA VAL A 32 1.62 1.35 -22.71
C VAL A 32 2.79 0.96 -21.81
N LEU A 33 2.51 0.11 -20.82
CA LEU A 33 3.55 -0.44 -19.96
C LEU A 33 4.43 -1.42 -20.76
N PRO A 34 5.72 -1.55 -20.39
CA PRO A 34 6.55 -2.63 -20.90
C PRO A 34 5.89 -3.99 -20.67
N ASP A 35 6.12 -4.95 -21.57
CA ASP A 35 5.59 -6.29 -21.43
C ASP A 35 6.07 -6.92 -20.12
N ASP A 36 5.10 -7.44 -19.36
CA ASP A 36 5.31 -8.17 -18.12
C ASP A 36 4.43 -9.42 -18.16
N GLU A 37 5.03 -10.54 -18.55
CA GLU A 37 4.35 -11.83 -18.69
C GLU A 37 4.01 -12.46 -17.34
N MET A 38 4.56 -11.92 -16.25
CA MET A 38 4.36 -12.45 -14.91
C MET A 38 3.03 -11.98 -14.31
N SER A 39 2.25 -12.92 -13.81
CA SER A 39 1.06 -12.63 -13.02
C SER A 39 1.39 -12.59 -11.52
N TRP A 40 0.50 -11.97 -10.74
CA TRP A 40 0.61 -12.01 -9.27
C TRP A 40 0.69 -13.44 -8.75
N GLN A 41 0.03 -14.40 -9.41
CA GLN A 41 0.01 -15.79 -8.98
C GLN A 41 1.33 -16.53 -9.18
N ASP A 42 2.21 -16.02 -10.06
CA ASP A 42 3.53 -16.59 -10.34
C ASP A 42 4.58 -16.17 -9.29
N VAL A 43 4.29 -15.17 -8.46
CA VAL A 43 5.23 -14.69 -7.44
C VAL A 43 5.41 -15.76 -6.36
N GLU A 44 6.62 -15.87 -5.83
CA GLU A 44 6.92 -16.86 -4.79
C GLU A 44 5.97 -16.67 -3.58
N PRO A 45 5.28 -17.74 -3.11
CA PRO A 45 4.21 -17.61 -2.12
C PRO A 45 4.62 -16.95 -0.79
N ASN A 46 5.81 -17.24 -0.26
CA ASN A 46 6.23 -16.64 1.00
C ASN A 46 6.46 -15.14 0.86
N PHE A 47 7.09 -14.70 -0.23
CA PHE A 47 7.24 -13.27 -0.52
C PHE A 47 5.86 -12.59 -0.66
N ARG A 48 4.92 -13.22 -1.37
CA ARG A 48 3.55 -12.70 -1.50
C ARG A 48 2.88 -12.54 -0.15
N ASN A 49 2.87 -13.61 0.63
CA ASN A 49 2.25 -13.63 1.96
C ASN A 49 2.87 -12.56 2.86
N TRP A 50 4.20 -12.35 2.77
CA TRP A 50 4.88 -11.34 3.58
C TRP A 50 4.44 -9.92 3.22
N ILE A 51 4.41 -9.58 1.93
CA ILE A 51 3.95 -8.27 1.45
C ILE A 51 2.47 -8.04 1.81
N CYS A 52 1.65 -9.08 1.68
CA CYS A 52 0.24 -9.03 2.04
C CYS A 52 0.03 -8.84 3.54
N ALA A 53 0.74 -9.58 4.39
CA ALA A 53 0.71 -9.45 5.84
C ALA A 53 1.13 -8.05 6.29
N ALA A 54 2.21 -7.50 5.72
CA ALA A 54 2.68 -6.15 6.03
C ALA A 54 1.61 -5.07 5.78
N CYS A 55 0.75 -5.27 4.77
CA CYS A 55 -0.33 -4.33 4.42
C CYS A 55 -1.71 -4.71 4.97
N ALA A 56 -1.84 -5.82 5.70
CA ALA A 56 -3.13 -6.44 5.99
C ALA A 56 -4.07 -5.51 6.78
N ILE A 57 -3.58 -4.79 7.81
CA ILE A 57 -4.40 -3.87 8.60
C ILE A 57 -5.05 -2.80 7.72
N ASN A 58 -4.28 -2.21 6.79
CA ASN A 58 -4.79 -1.20 5.88
C ASN A 58 -5.88 -1.76 4.96
N ARG A 59 -5.66 -2.95 4.42
CA ARG A 59 -6.59 -3.61 3.49
C ARG A 59 -7.88 -4.06 4.17
N GLU A 60 -7.75 -4.72 5.32
CA GLU A 60 -8.89 -5.15 6.14
C GLU A 60 -9.74 -3.95 6.58
N THR A 61 -9.10 -2.82 6.93
CA THR A 61 -9.85 -1.60 7.26
C THR A 61 -10.61 -1.04 6.06
N GLY A 62 -10.03 -1.10 4.87
CA GLY A 62 -10.63 -0.61 3.63
C GLY A 62 -11.60 -1.58 2.94
N GLY A 63 -11.81 -2.78 3.49
CA GLY A 63 -12.61 -3.84 2.86
C GLY A 63 -11.99 -4.37 1.56
N ALA A 64 -10.66 -4.28 1.42
CA ALA A 64 -9.91 -4.79 0.28
C ALA A 64 -9.45 -6.24 0.52
N ASP A 65 -9.11 -6.95 -0.56
CA ASP A 65 -8.63 -8.33 -0.44
C ASP A 65 -7.21 -8.36 0.16
N ILE A 66 -7.07 -8.96 1.34
CA ILE A 66 -5.79 -9.02 2.05
C ILE A 66 -4.75 -9.86 1.30
N LYS A 67 -5.14 -10.74 0.37
CA LYS A 67 -4.27 -11.64 -0.41
C LYS A 67 -3.84 -11.06 -1.76
N GLU A 68 -4.47 -9.99 -2.24
CA GLU A 68 -4.16 -9.37 -3.53
C GLU A 68 -3.15 -8.23 -3.38
N PHE A 69 -2.19 -8.14 -4.31
CA PHE A 69 -1.23 -7.05 -4.28
C PHE A 69 -1.90 -5.73 -4.66
N GLY A 70 -1.96 -4.80 -3.71
CA GLY A 70 -2.74 -3.56 -3.86
C GLY A 70 -4.20 -3.69 -3.43
N GLY A 71 -4.64 -4.87 -2.96
CA GLY A 71 -5.97 -5.09 -2.39
C GLY A 71 -7.06 -5.45 -3.39
N ASP A 72 -6.73 -5.54 -4.69
CA ASP A 72 -7.66 -5.86 -5.77
C ASP A 72 -6.94 -6.61 -6.90
N PRO A 73 -7.62 -7.52 -7.61
CA PRO A 73 -7.05 -8.18 -8.78
C PRO A 73 -6.80 -7.19 -9.92
N LYS A 74 -5.66 -7.31 -10.60
CA LYS A 74 -5.33 -6.50 -11.78
C LYS A 74 -6.36 -6.71 -12.90
N GLY A 75 -6.64 -5.65 -13.66
CA GLY A 75 -7.54 -5.68 -14.82
C GLY A 75 -9.01 -5.41 -14.49
N ALA A 76 -9.38 -5.30 -13.20
CA ALA A 76 -10.69 -4.82 -12.79
C ALA A 76 -10.83 -3.32 -13.13
N LEU A 77 -11.52 -3.00 -14.23
CA LEU A 77 -11.64 -1.65 -14.78
C LEU A 77 -12.06 -0.61 -13.75
N LEU A 78 -13.07 -0.92 -12.93
CA LEU A 78 -13.57 -0.01 -11.90
C LEU A 78 -12.51 0.24 -10.83
N LYS A 79 -11.81 -0.80 -10.37
CA LYS A 79 -10.76 -0.69 -9.36
C LYS A 79 -9.58 0.11 -9.88
N ARG A 80 -9.17 -0.12 -11.12
CA ARG A 80 -8.16 0.71 -11.80
C ARG A 80 -8.55 2.19 -11.76
N GLN A 81 -9.77 2.53 -12.19
CA GLN A 81 -10.23 3.93 -12.26
C GLN A 81 -10.35 4.57 -10.87
N THR A 82 -10.86 3.85 -9.87
CA THR A 82 -10.95 4.37 -8.50
C THR A 82 -9.57 4.56 -7.87
N THR A 83 -8.61 3.68 -8.16
CA THR A 83 -7.23 3.83 -7.67
C THR A 83 -6.50 4.98 -8.37
N GLN A 84 -6.72 5.17 -9.68
CA GLN A 84 -6.22 6.35 -10.40
C GLN A 84 -6.82 7.65 -9.85
N TYR A 85 -8.12 7.66 -9.53
CA TYR A 85 -8.75 8.80 -8.89
C TYR A 85 -8.16 9.09 -7.51
N MET A 86 -7.98 8.07 -6.66
CA MET A 86 -7.33 8.19 -5.35
C MET A 86 -5.93 8.79 -5.48
N PHE A 87 -5.13 8.32 -6.44
CA PHE A 87 -3.81 8.92 -6.69
C PHE A 87 -3.90 10.40 -7.06
N ALA A 88 -4.85 10.77 -7.93
CA ALA A 88 -5.01 12.14 -8.38
C ALA A 88 -5.54 13.08 -7.28
N SER A 89 -6.54 12.63 -6.50
CA SER A 89 -7.15 13.45 -5.44
C SER A 89 -6.28 13.54 -4.20
N ASP A 90 -5.60 12.44 -3.86
CA ASP A 90 -5.01 12.28 -2.53
C ASP A 90 -3.50 12.44 -2.51
N TRP A 91 -2.87 12.09 -3.62
CA TRP A 91 -1.42 12.12 -3.76
C TRP A 91 -0.95 13.15 -4.77
N GLU A 92 -1.86 13.78 -5.52
CA GLU A 92 -1.54 14.66 -6.65
C GLU A 92 -0.65 13.94 -7.68
N ILE A 93 -0.87 12.61 -7.85
CA ILE A 93 -0.20 11.74 -8.82
C ILE A 93 -1.12 11.56 -10.02
N PHE A 94 -0.69 12.05 -11.17
CA PHE A 94 -1.51 12.06 -12.39
C PHE A 94 -0.96 11.13 -13.49
N SER A 95 0.23 10.59 -13.30
CA SER A 95 0.92 9.76 -14.29
C SER A 95 1.79 8.69 -13.63
N ARG A 96 2.28 7.77 -14.47
CA ARG A 96 3.31 6.79 -14.08
C ARG A 96 4.58 7.47 -13.57
N GLN A 97 5.04 8.52 -14.26
CA GLN A 97 6.23 9.27 -13.87
C GLN A 97 6.07 9.89 -12.47
N ASP A 98 4.92 10.51 -12.18
CA ASP A 98 4.65 11.10 -10.87
C ASP A 98 4.70 10.05 -9.76
N LEU A 99 4.15 8.86 -10.00
CA LEU A 99 4.18 7.77 -9.02
C LEU A 99 5.60 7.27 -8.77
N ILE A 100 6.38 7.07 -9.83
CA ILE A 100 7.79 6.63 -9.71
C ILE A 100 8.59 7.65 -8.91
N MET A 101 8.47 8.94 -9.25
CA MET A 101 9.15 10.01 -8.52
C MET A 101 8.70 10.07 -7.05
N THR A 102 7.40 9.95 -6.80
CA THR A 102 6.87 9.97 -5.43
C THR A 102 7.43 8.82 -4.59
N ILE A 103 7.47 7.60 -5.13
CA ILE A 103 8.03 6.44 -4.42
C ILE A 103 9.54 6.61 -4.17
N GLN A 104 10.28 7.14 -5.14
CA GLN A 104 11.71 7.44 -5.01
C GLN A 104 11.96 8.48 -3.92
N ASP A 105 11.26 9.62 -3.98
CA ASP A 105 11.34 10.69 -2.99
C ASP A 105 10.97 10.19 -1.59
N MET A 106 9.93 9.35 -1.47
CA MET A 106 9.55 8.73 -0.20
C MET A 106 10.67 7.86 0.36
N MET A 107 11.31 7.02 -0.47
CA MET A 107 12.42 6.16 -0.06
C MET A 107 13.63 6.99 0.39
N GLU A 108 14.01 8.00 -0.38
CA GLU A 108 15.16 8.88 -0.10
C GLU A 108 14.93 9.80 1.09
N SER A 109 13.68 10.15 1.39
CA SER A 109 13.34 11.00 2.54
C SER A 109 13.62 10.35 3.90
N VAL A 110 13.70 9.02 3.96
CA VAL A 110 13.89 8.30 5.23
C VAL A 110 15.36 8.34 5.64
N THR A 111 15.66 9.14 6.66
CA THR A 111 17.02 9.27 7.19
C THR A 111 17.23 8.43 8.46
N PRO A 112 18.48 8.15 8.88
CA PRO A 112 18.76 7.45 10.14
C PRO A 112 18.11 8.10 11.37
N GLU A 113 17.95 9.42 11.37
CA GLU A 113 17.39 10.21 12.47
C GLU A 113 15.85 10.15 12.54
N TYR A 114 15.17 9.62 11.51
CA TYR A 114 13.72 9.50 11.54
C TYR A 114 13.28 8.65 12.73
N PRO A 115 12.27 9.10 13.50
CA PRO A 115 11.65 8.27 14.53
C PRO A 115 11.19 6.95 13.94
N LYS A 116 11.29 5.86 14.71
CA LYS A 116 10.88 4.51 14.29
C LYS A 116 9.47 4.51 13.66
N VAL A 117 8.51 5.14 14.32
CA VAL A 117 7.12 5.29 13.84
C VAL A 117 7.04 5.95 12.45
N ALA A 118 7.88 6.96 12.18
CA ALA A 118 7.92 7.65 10.90
C ALA A 118 8.53 6.78 9.79
N LYS A 119 9.57 5.99 10.12
CA LYS A 119 10.18 5.03 9.19
C LYS A 119 9.17 3.95 8.78
N VAL A 120 8.50 3.33 9.76
CA VAL A 120 7.46 2.32 9.52
C VAL A 120 6.33 2.90 8.65
N TRP A 121 5.86 4.11 8.97
CA TRP A 121 4.84 4.79 8.18
C TRP A 121 5.24 4.95 6.71
N GLN A 122 6.46 5.43 6.46
CA GLN A 122 6.94 5.66 5.09
C GLN A 122 7.13 4.34 4.33
N TYR A 123 7.81 3.35 4.91
CA TYR A 123 8.06 2.08 4.21
C TYR A 123 6.77 1.31 3.92
N LEU A 124 5.80 1.28 4.84
CA LEU A 124 4.49 0.66 4.56
C LEU A 124 3.75 1.38 3.44
N ARG A 125 3.75 2.72 3.41
CA ARG A 125 3.11 3.48 2.33
C ARG A 125 3.80 3.27 0.98
N ILE A 126 5.11 3.04 0.95
CA ILE A 126 5.83 2.66 -0.29
C ILE A 126 5.30 1.31 -0.80
N ILE A 127 5.19 0.30 0.07
CA ILE A 127 4.66 -1.02 -0.32
C ILE A 127 3.20 -0.90 -0.80
N GLN A 128 2.38 -0.14 -0.09
CA GLN A 128 0.98 0.12 -0.44
C GLN A 128 0.85 0.83 -1.79
N ASN A 129 1.59 1.93 -1.99
CA ASN A 129 1.58 2.68 -3.25
C ASN A 129 2.11 1.87 -4.43
N ALA A 130 3.09 0.99 -4.21
CA ALA A 130 3.55 0.08 -5.25
C ALA A 130 2.42 -0.86 -5.69
N GLY A 131 1.70 -1.45 -4.73
CA GLY A 131 0.52 -2.28 -5.02
C GLY A 131 -0.61 -1.52 -5.70
N PHE A 132 -0.94 -0.32 -5.21
CA PHE A 132 -1.92 0.56 -5.85
C PHE A 132 -1.49 0.97 -7.25
N GLY A 133 -0.20 1.24 -7.47
CA GLY A 133 0.38 1.53 -8.78
C GLY A 133 0.22 0.40 -9.77
N TYR A 134 0.36 -0.85 -9.30
CA TYR A 134 0.10 -2.05 -10.09
C TYR A 134 -1.38 -2.17 -10.47
N VAL A 135 -2.31 -1.95 -9.52
CA VAL A 135 -3.77 -1.97 -9.76
C VAL A 135 -4.20 -0.83 -10.71
N ALA A 136 -3.61 0.36 -10.55
CA ALA A 136 -3.87 1.53 -11.39
C ALA A 136 -3.27 1.43 -12.81
N GLU A 137 -2.52 0.36 -13.10
CA GLU A 137 -1.74 0.19 -14.32
C GLU A 137 -0.71 1.33 -14.56
N TYR A 138 -0.19 1.92 -13.49
CA TYR A 138 0.96 2.83 -13.54
C TYR A 138 2.28 2.08 -13.44
N LEU A 139 2.31 0.91 -12.78
CA LEU A 139 3.49 0.06 -12.65
C LEU A 139 3.25 -1.33 -13.25
N THR A 140 4.31 -1.90 -13.83
CA THR A 140 4.38 -3.36 -14.07
C THR A 140 4.43 -4.10 -12.73
N LEU A 141 4.17 -5.41 -12.73
CA LEU A 141 4.28 -6.20 -11.50
C LEU A 141 5.72 -6.17 -10.99
N LYS A 142 6.70 -6.39 -11.88
CA LYS A 142 8.13 -6.42 -11.52
C LYS A 142 8.62 -5.11 -10.90
N GLU A 143 8.14 -3.97 -11.39
CA GLU A 143 8.47 -2.66 -10.81
C GLU A 143 7.88 -2.48 -9.42
N ALA A 144 6.60 -2.81 -9.26
CA ALA A 144 5.94 -2.74 -7.97
C ALA A 144 6.58 -3.71 -6.96
N LEU A 145 6.99 -4.90 -7.38
CA LEU A 145 7.73 -5.86 -6.56
C LEU A 145 9.13 -5.36 -6.18
N ASN A 146 9.86 -4.68 -7.09
CA ASN A 146 11.15 -4.07 -6.76
C ASN A 146 11.00 -3.02 -5.65
N CYS A 147 9.98 -2.15 -5.75
CA CYS A 147 9.68 -1.16 -4.71
C CYS A 147 9.30 -1.83 -3.37
N ALA A 148 8.43 -2.84 -3.44
CA ALA A 148 7.95 -3.56 -2.27
C ALA A 148 9.06 -4.34 -1.56
N LEU A 149 9.97 -4.99 -2.31
CA LEU A 149 11.14 -5.67 -1.78
C LEU A 149 12.09 -4.70 -1.07
N ALA A 150 12.44 -3.57 -1.71
CA ALA A 150 13.35 -2.60 -1.13
C ALA A 150 12.80 -2.01 0.19
N ALA A 151 11.52 -1.63 0.21
CA ALA A 151 10.87 -1.13 1.41
C ALA A 151 10.67 -2.21 2.48
N GLY A 152 10.34 -3.45 2.08
CA GLY A 152 10.18 -4.58 3.00
C GLY A 152 11.48 -4.93 3.72
N GLN A 153 12.60 -4.97 3.01
CA GLN A 153 13.92 -5.18 3.62
C GLN A 153 14.25 -4.07 4.63
N LYS A 154 13.99 -2.81 4.28
CA LYS A 154 14.18 -1.68 5.20
C LYS A 154 13.23 -1.74 6.41
N LEU A 155 12.02 -2.26 6.24
CA LEU A 155 11.08 -2.46 7.32
C LEU A 155 11.59 -3.51 8.32
N GLN A 156 12.15 -4.62 7.83
CA GLN A 156 12.79 -5.65 8.67
C GLN A 156 14.03 -5.14 9.44
N GLU A 157 14.69 -4.08 8.96
CA GLU A 157 15.78 -3.42 9.70
C GLU A 157 15.25 -2.53 10.86
N VAL A 158 13.98 -2.10 10.81
CA VAL A 158 13.40 -1.12 11.74
C VAL A 158 12.62 -1.78 12.89
N VAL A 159 11.94 -2.88 12.60
CA VAL A 159 11.14 -3.67 13.57
C VAL A 159 11.46 -5.15 13.43
N GLY A 160 11.27 -5.93 14.48
CA GLY A 160 11.68 -7.34 14.55
C GLY A 160 10.56 -8.37 14.55
N SER A 161 9.29 -7.96 14.47
CA SER A 161 8.13 -8.88 14.53
C SER A 161 6.88 -8.29 13.89
N TRP A 162 5.90 -9.14 13.58
CA TRP A 162 4.59 -8.71 13.10
C TRP A 162 3.86 -7.83 14.12
N GLU A 163 3.96 -8.17 15.41
CA GLU A 163 3.34 -7.44 16.51
C GLU A 163 3.95 -6.05 16.67
N GLU A 164 5.29 -5.93 16.58
CA GLU A 164 5.95 -4.62 16.62
C GLU A 164 5.59 -3.78 15.40
N LEU A 165 5.55 -4.39 14.20
CA LEU A 165 5.13 -3.69 12.98
C LEU A 165 3.70 -3.14 13.12
N ALA A 166 2.76 -3.98 13.58
CA ALA A 166 1.36 -3.59 13.80
C ALA A 166 1.27 -2.45 14.83
N GLY A 167 1.98 -2.54 15.95
CA GLY A 167 2.03 -1.50 16.97
C GLY A 167 2.53 -0.16 16.44
N GLN A 168 3.66 -0.16 15.72
CA GLN A 168 4.22 1.04 15.11
C GLN A 168 3.30 1.62 14.02
N TYR A 169 2.65 0.78 13.22
CA TYR A 169 1.70 1.25 12.21
C TYR A 169 0.47 1.91 12.83
N LEU A 170 -0.12 1.31 13.87
CA LEU A 170 -1.25 1.90 14.58
C LEU A 170 -0.88 3.22 15.27
N GLU A 171 0.33 3.32 15.82
CA GLU A 171 0.83 4.60 16.37
C GLU A 171 1.09 5.64 15.27
N ALA A 172 1.55 5.22 14.10
CA ALA A 172 1.69 6.10 12.95
C ALA A 172 0.33 6.62 12.46
N CYS A 173 -0.70 5.77 12.39
CA CYS A 173 -2.07 6.20 12.12
C CYS A 173 -2.54 7.25 13.14
N ALA A 174 -2.31 7.00 14.44
CA ALA A 174 -2.64 7.94 15.51
C ALA A 174 -1.95 9.31 15.33
N THR A 175 -0.69 9.30 14.89
CA THR A 175 0.14 10.49 14.68
C THR A 175 -0.27 11.28 13.44
N TYR A 176 -0.42 10.61 12.29
CA TYR A 176 -0.56 11.27 10.99
C TYR A 176 -2.00 11.43 10.52
N MET A 177 -2.90 10.54 10.94
CA MET A 177 -4.31 10.56 10.55
C MET A 177 -5.20 11.12 11.65
N GLY A 178 -4.86 10.88 12.92
CA GLY A 178 -5.63 11.30 14.08
C GLY A 178 -5.98 10.13 14.99
N LYS A 179 -6.51 10.45 16.18
CA LYS A 179 -6.87 9.47 17.22
C LYS A 179 -8.38 9.19 17.29
N ASP A 180 -9.06 9.35 16.17
CA ASP A 180 -10.52 9.26 16.05
C ASP A 180 -10.97 7.85 15.63
N GLU A 181 -12.21 7.76 15.13
CA GLU A 181 -12.84 6.53 14.64
C GLU A 181 -11.95 5.76 13.65
N THR A 182 -11.18 6.47 12.82
CA THR A 182 -10.21 5.91 11.86
C THR A 182 -9.20 4.97 12.52
N LEU A 183 -8.72 5.32 13.72
CA LEU A 183 -7.76 4.52 14.48
C LEU A 183 -8.46 3.33 15.16
N THR A 184 -9.68 3.54 15.66
CA THR A 184 -10.49 2.46 16.26
C THR A 184 -10.76 1.36 15.24
N GLN A 185 -11.21 1.72 14.04
CA GLN A 185 -11.47 0.77 12.95
C GLN A 185 -10.21 -0.04 12.57
N ARG A 186 -9.03 0.59 12.58
CA ARG A 186 -7.75 -0.11 12.31
C ARG A 186 -7.34 -1.08 13.41
N LYS A 187 -7.59 -0.72 14.67
CA LYS A 187 -7.37 -1.63 15.80
C LYS A 187 -8.30 -2.83 15.72
N GLU A 188 -9.57 -2.60 15.42
CA GLU A 188 -10.56 -3.67 15.22
C GLU A 188 -10.21 -4.57 14.04
N ALA A 189 -9.77 -3.98 12.91
CA ALA A 189 -9.24 -4.72 11.77
C ALA A 189 -8.08 -5.63 12.17
N TYR A 190 -7.11 -5.12 12.94
CA TYR A 190 -6.01 -5.93 13.44
C TYR A 190 -6.50 -7.09 14.33
N GLN A 191 -7.48 -6.86 15.20
CA GLN A 191 -8.05 -7.95 16.01
C GLN A 191 -8.79 -8.99 15.17
N ARG A 192 -9.52 -8.59 14.13
CA ARG A 192 -10.16 -9.52 13.20
C ARG A 192 -9.15 -10.37 12.45
N LEU A 193 -8.04 -9.78 12.00
CA LEU A 193 -6.96 -10.50 11.34
C LEU A 193 -6.35 -11.57 12.25
N LEU A 194 -6.08 -11.23 13.51
CA LEU A 194 -5.53 -12.18 14.49
C LEU A 194 -6.50 -13.32 14.83
N ALA A 195 -7.81 -13.06 14.80
CA ALA A 195 -8.85 -14.06 15.08
C ALA A 195 -9.27 -14.88 13.85
N SER A 196 -8.79 -14.53 12.66
CA SER A 196 -9.12 -15.21 11.41
C SER A 196 -8.42 -16.56 11.31
N GLU A 197 -9.11 -17.57 10.76
CA GLU A 197 -8.48 -18.84 10.36
C GLU A 197 -7.40 -18.63 9.29
N GLU A 198 -7.47 -17.51 8.57
CA GLU A 198 -6.50 -17.09 7.56
C GLU A 198 -5.60 -15.95 8.07
N ASN A 199 -5.22 -15.99 9.36
CA ASN A 199 -4.34 -14.99 9.97
C ASN A 199 -3.03 -14.82 9.16
N PRO A 200 -2.83 -13.67 8.48
CA PRO A 200 -1.70 -13.50 7.58
C PRO A 200 -0.34 -13.49 8.30
N TYR A 201 -0.33 -13.19 9.61
CA TYR A 201 0.88 -13.15 10.42
C TYR A 201 1.39 -14.53 10.82
N GLU A 202 0.56 -15.57 10.68
CA GLU A 202 0.94 -16.98 10.91
C GLU A 202 1.33 -17.71 9.63
N LEU A 203 0.92 -17.20 8.46
CA LEU A 203 1.22 -17.83 7.16
C LEU A 203 2.70 -17.74 6.77
N VAL A 204 3.43 -16.78 7.33
CA VAL A 204 4.81 -16.51 6.96
C VAL A 204 5.55 -15.84 8.13
N PRO A 205 6.80 -16.25 8.44
CA PRO A 205 7.56 -15.63 9.51
C PRO A 205 7.96 -14.20 9.14
N PHE A 206 7.98 -13.31 10.13
CA PHE A 206 8.36 -11.91 9.91
C PHE A 206 9.80 -11.78 9.41
N ASP A 207 10.72 -12.62 9.91
CA ASP A 207 12.16 -12.63 9.58
C ASP A 207 12.48 -13.43 8.30
N LEU A 208 11.47 -13.75 7.47
CA LEU A 208 11.68 -14.30 6.13
C LEU A 208 12.74 -13.49 5.38
N GLN A 209 13.76 -14.16 4.83
CA GLN A 209 14.76 -13.48 4.01
C GLN A 209 14.13 -12.97 2.69
N LEU A 210 13.81 -11.68 2.64
CA LEU A 210 13.27 -11.06 1.44
C LEU A 210 14.37 -10.92 0.38
N LYS A 211 14.15 -11.55 -0.77
CA LYS A 211 15.04 -11.49 -1.94
C LYS A 211 14.23 -11.49 -3.22
N LYS A 212 14.84 -11.01 -4.30
CA LYS A 212 14.21 -11.02 -5.63
C LYS A 212 13.93 -12.46 -6.08
N CYS A 213 12.71 -12.69 -6.56
CA CYS A 213 12.21 -14.01 -6.99
C CYS A 213 11.40 -13.96 -8.31
N TRP A 214 11.67 -12.96 -9.16
CA TRP A 214 11.03 -12.72 -10.46
C TRP A 214 12.02 -12.23 -11.52
#